data_AF-A0A0M4D1C8-F1
#
_entry.id   AF-A0A0M4D1C8-F1
#
_cell.length_a   1.000
_cell.length_b   1.000
_cell.length_c   1.000
_cell.angle_alpha   90.00
_cell.angle_beta   90.00
_cell.angle_gamma   90.00
#
_symmetry.space_group_name_H-M   'P 1'
#
loop_
_entity.id
_entity.type
_entity.pdbx_description
1 polymer ?
#
loop_
_entity_poly.entity_id
_entity_poly.type
_entity_poly.pdbx_seq_one_letter_code
_entity_poly.pdbx_strand_id
1 'polypeptide(L)'
;MELEAPVGATLLLYTDGLIESRTRDHWRGIELLREQLANTAQLTGPDRSPRLEALCDTVLDTLGPGDRDDDVVLLAARFDGIAANDVTYWFLDPDDGASDHASRLVRGALTRWALDRMWDSVELVVRNLSPMR
;
A
#
# COMPACT_ATOMS: atom_id res chain seq x y z
N MET A 1 -5.46 -14.50 -8.84
CA MET A 1 -6.04 -13.30 -9.45
C MET A 1 -5.21 -12.11 -8.98
N GLU A 2 -4.94 -11.16 -9.87
CA GLU A 2 -4.24 -9.91 -9.55
C GLU A 2 -5.23 -8.77 -9.77
N LEU A 3 -5.17 -7.73 -8.94
CA LEU A 3 -6.06 -6.58 -9.00
C LEU A 3 -5.22 -5.30 -8.97
N GLU A 4 -5.52 -4.35 -9.84
CA GLU A 4 -4.86 -3.03 -9.80
C GLU A 4 -5.24 -2.28 -8.52
N ALA A 5 -4.24 -1.77 -7.82
CA ALA A 5 -4.39 -0.94 -6.63
C ALA A 5 -3.83 0.46 -6.92
N PRO A 6 -4.70 1.45 -7.24
CA PRO A 6 -4.23 2.81 -7.48
C PRO A 6 -3.66 3.44 -6.20
N VAL A 7 -2.89 4.52 -6.37
CA VAL A 7 -2.40 5.32 -5.24
C VAL A 7 -3.59 5.79 -4.39
N GLY A 8 -3.47 5.62 -3.08
CA GLY A 8 -4.50 5.90 -2.09
C GLY A 8 -5.52 4.77 -1.88
N ALA A 9 -5.49 3.70 -2.70
CA ALA A 9 -6.36 2.55 -2.50
C ALA A 9 -6.11 1.89 -1.13
N THR A 10 -7.19 1.39 -0.52
CA THR A 10 -7.11 0.66 0.75
C THR A 10 -7.58 -0.78 0.53
N LEU A 11 -6.72 -1.74 0.85
CA LEU A 11 -7.05 -3.15 0.92
C LEU A 11 -7.51 -3.48 2.34
N LEU A 12 -8.68 -4.10 2.44
CA LEU A 12 -9.24 -4.59 3.69
C LEU A 12 -9.34 -6.12 3.63
N LEU A 13 -8.68 -6.80 4.53
CA LEU A 13 -8.78 -8.25 4.72
C LEU A 13 -9.48 -8.53 6.04
N TYR A 14 -10.40 -9.48 6.04
CA TYR A 14 -11.21 -9.81 7.20
C TYR A 14 -11.47 -11.31 7.29
N THR A 15 -11.72 -11.78 8.51
CA THR A 15 -12.28 -13.12 8.77
C THR A 15 -13.81 -13.10 8.68
N ASP A 16 -14.42 -14.23 8.36
CA ASP A 16 -15.87 -14.43 8.27
C ASP A 16 -16.63 -13.97 9.52
N GLY A 17 -16.05 -14.10 10.72
CA GLY A 17 -16.61 -13.54 11.96
C GLY A 17 -16.90 -12.03 11.90
N LEU A 18 -16.34 -11.28 10.94
CA LEU A 18 -16.71 -9.89 10.69
C LEU A 18 -18.09 -9.75 10.04
N ILE A 19 -18.45 -10.64 9.12
CA ILE A 19 -19.66 -10.51 8.29
C ILE A 19 -20.76 -11.49 8.70
N GLU A 20 -20.41 -12.61 9.33
CA GLU A 20 -21.35 -13.65 9.76
C GLU A 20 -21.71 -13.50 11.23
N SER A 21 -22.97 -13.75 11.56
CA SER A 21 -23.45 -13.92 12.93
C SER A 21 -24.64 -14.87 12.97
N ARG A 22 -25.12 -15.24 14.17
CA ARG A 22 -26.31 -16.11 14.30
C ARG A 22 -27.53 -15.61 13.56
N THR A 23 -27.66 -14.28 13.43
CA THR A 23 -28.82 -13.61 12.87
C THR A 23 -28.54 -12.99 11.51
N ARG A 24 -27.30 -13.04 11.01
CA ARG A 24 -26.87 -12.36 9.79
C ARG A 24 -26.16 -13.32 8.84
N ASP A 25 -26.71 -13.47 7.64
CA ASP A 25 -26.06 -14.23 6.58
C ASP A 25 -24.89 -13.46 5.96
N HIS A 26 -23.96 -14.21 5.35
CA HIS A 26 -22.72 -13.70 4.77
C HIS A 26 -22.92 -12.57 3.74
N TRP A 27 -23.96 -12.62 2.90
CA TRP A 27 -24.19 -11.63 1.85
C TRP A 27 -24.68 -10.33 2.45
N ARG A 28 -25.57 -10.41 3.44
CA ARG A 28 -26.04 -9.23 4.15
C ARG A 28 -24.90 -8.57 4.93
N GLY A 29 -24.01 -9.36 5.54
CA GLY A 29 -22.81 -8.86 6.20
C GLY A 29 -21.87 -8.12 5.25
N ILE A 30 -21.61 -8.68 4.07
CA ILE A 30 -20.79 -8.04 3.02
C ILE A 30 -21.41 -6.71 2.57
N GLU A 31 -22.72 -6.67 2.34
CA GLU A 31 -23.37 -5.44 1.89
C GLU A 31 -23.30 -4.33 2.94
N LEU A 32 -23.54 -4.65 4.21
CA LEU A 32 -23.38 -3.70 5.31
C LEU A 32 -21.94 -3.18 5.42
N LEU A 33 -20.96 -4.07 5.30
CA LEU A 33 -19.55 -3.67 5.29
C LEU A 33 -19.25 -2.71 4.13
N ARG A 34 -19.76 -3.01 2.93
CA ARG A 34 -19.60 -2.14 1.75
C ARG A 34 -20.24 -0.78 1.94
N GLU A 35 -21.48 -0.72 2.44
CA GLU A 35 -22.20 0.52 2.73
C GLU A 35 -21.41 1.38 3.73
N GLN A 36 -20.89 0.78 4.80
CA GLN A 36 -20.12 1.48 5.83
C GLN A 36 -18.79 2.04 5.30
N LEU A 37 -18.06 1.24 4.52
CA LEU A 37 -16.83 1.68 3.87
C LEU A 37 -17.09 2.83 2.90
N ALA A 38 -18.19 2.77 2.13
CA ALA A 38 -18.57 3.84 1.21
C ALA A 38 -18.95 5.13 1.97
N ASN A 39 -19.70 5.03 3.06
CA ASN A 39 -20.05 6.19 3.89
C ASN A 39 -18.80 6.81 4.53
N THR A 40 -17.92 5.97 5.07
CA THR A 40 -16.66 6.41 5.68
C THR A 40 -15.78 7.11 4.66
N ALA A 41 -15.68 6.58 3.45
CA ALA A 41 -14.96 7.21 2.35
C ALA A 41 -15.55 8.55 1.92
N GLN A 42 -16.88 8.74 1.97
CA GLN A 42 -17.53 10.01 1.63
C GLN A 42 -17.33 11.11 2.67
N LEU A 43 -17.23 10.74 3.96
CA LEU A 43 -16.99 11.69 5.06
C LEU A 43 -15.61 12.33 4.98
N THR A 44 -14.69 11.65 4.30
CA THR A 44 -13.36 12.11 3.97
C THR A 44 -13.34 12.63 2.54
N GLY A 45 -12.99 13.90 2.34
CA GLY A 45 -12.90 14.46 0.97
C GLY A 45 -11.99 13.62 0.06
N PRO A 46 -12.07 13.83 -1.27
CA PRO A 46 -11.35 13.00 -2.26
C PRO A 46 -9.84 12.90 -2.03
N ASP A 47 -9.24 13.89 -1.36
CA ASP A 47 -7.80 13.93 -1.04
C ASP A 47 -7.45 13.50 0.41
N ARG A 48 -8.41 13.01 1.21
CA ARG A 48 -8.19 12.84 2.65
C ARG A 48 -8.81 11.59 3.24
N SER A 49 -8.46 10.41 2.75
CA SER A 49 -8.87 9.13 3.34
C SER A 49 -8.64 9.07 4.86
N PRO A 50 -9.51 8.40 5.63
CA PRO A 50 -9.40 8.38 7.08
C PRO A 50 -8.15 7.60 7.47
N ARG A 51 -7.62 7.86 8.67
CA ARG A 51 -6.56 7.02 9.23
C ARG A 51 -7.04 5.57 9.26
N LEU A 52 -6.16 4.63 8.94
CA LEU A 52 -6.53 3.21 8.84
C LEU A 52 -7.10 2.69 10.17
N GLU A 53 -6.59 3.20 11.28
CA GLU A 53 -7.11 2.89 12.62
C GLU A 53 -8.57 3.31 12.78
N ALA A 54 -8.90 4.56 12.41
CA ALA A 54 -10.27 5.06 12.50
C ALA A 54 -11.23 4.33 11.54
N LEU A 55 -10.73 3.91 10.37
CA LEU A 55 -11.49 3.06 9.44
C LEU A 55 -11.80 1.70 10.07
N CYS A 56 -10.79 1.06 10.67
CA CYS A 56 -10.95 -0.20 11.37
C CYS A 56 -11.94 -0.08 12.55
N ASP A 57 -11.81 0.97 13.36
CA ASP A 57 -12.74 1.23 14.48
C ASP A 57 -14.18 1.38 13.98
N THR A 58 -14.39 2.17 12.92
CA THR A 58 -15.72 2.37 12.33
C THR A 58 -16.33 1.07 11.83
N VAL A 59 -15.52 0.21 11.19
CA VAL A 59 -15.96 -1.12 10.74
C VAL A 59 -16.28 -2.02 11.93
N LEU A 60 -15.45 -2.04 12.96
CA LEU A 60 -15.65 -2.88 14.13
C LEU A 60 -16.85 -2.44 14.99
N ASP A 61 -17.13 -1.14 15.07
CA ASP A 61 -18.30 -0.59 15.79
C ASP A 61 -19.64 -1.02 15.16
N THR A 62 -19.64 -1.37 13.88
CA THR A 62 -20.85 -1.88 13.20
C THR A 62 -21.20 -3.31 13.62
N LEU A 63 -20.27 -4.00 14.29
CA LEU A 63 -20.49 -5.28 14.94
C LEU A 63 -21.04 -4.97 16.34
N GLY A 64 -22.37 -4.87 16.44
CA GLY A 64 -23.02 -4.60 17.72
C GLY A 64 -22.57 -5.57 18.85
N PRO A 65 -22.71 -5.17 20.12
CA PRO A 65 -22.32 -6.02 21.25
C PRO A 65 -23.14 -7.32 21.26
N GLY A 66 -22.46 -8.47 21.25
CA GLY A 66 -23.07 -9.80 21.39
C GLY A 66 -23.32 -10.56 20.08
N ASP A 67 -22.94 -10.01 18.93
CA ASP A 67 -23.19 -10.62 17.61
C ASP A 67 -22.00 -11.46 17.08
N ARG A 68 -21.16 -11.98 17.99
CA ARG A 68 -19.91 -12.67 17.64
C ARG A 68 -19.94 -14.12 18.12
N ASP A 69 -19.97 -15.03 17.16
CA ASP A 69 -19.77 -16.45 17.40
C ASP A 69 -18.34 -16.92 17.11
N ASP A 70 -17.55 -16.10 16.39
CA ASP A 70 -16.19 -16.41 15.96
C ASP A 70 -15.23 -15.22 16.15
N ASP A 71 -13.94 -15.50 16.05
CA ASP A 71 -12.86 -14.52 16.13
C ASP A 71 -12.90 -13.56 14.94
N VAL A 72 -12.75 -12.27 15.26
CA VAL A 72 -12.75 -11.22 14.25
C VAL A 72 -11.36 -10.63 14.13
N VAL A 73 -10.79 -10.76 12.95
CA VAL A 73 -9.56 -10.09 12.56
C VAL A 73 -9.87 -9.14 11.41
N LEU A 74 -9.33 -7.94 11.50
CA LEU A 74 -9.40 -6.93 10.45
C LEU A 74 -7.99 -6.41 10.19
N LEU A 75 -7.57 -6.44 8.93
CA LEU A 75 -6.30 -5.87 8.48
C LEU A 75 -6.58 -4.87 7.37
N ALA A 76 -6.13 -3.64 7.56
CA ALA A 76 -6.22 -2.58 6.57
C ALA A 76 -4.82 -2.16 6.13
N ALA A 77 -4.60 -2.04 4.83
CA ALA A 77 -3.36 -1.55 4.23
C ALA A 77 -3.67 -0.51 3.17
N ARG A 78 -2.96 0.62 3.19
CA ARG A 78 -3.09 1.67 2.17
C ARG A 78 -1.89 1.68 1.26
N PHE A 79 -2.16 1.76 -0.04
CA PHE A 79 -1.14 1.92 -1.07
C PHE A 79 -0.92 3.41 -1.33
N ASP A 80 -0.19 4.09 -0.47
CA ASP A 80 0.09 5.54 -0.62
C ASP A 80 1.02 5.87 -1.81
N GLY A 81 1.51 4.84 -2.51
CA GLY A 81 2.46 4.98 -3.60
C GLY A 81 3.83 5.47 -3.13
N ILE A 82 4.66 5.85 -4.08
CA ILE A 82 5.92 6.54 -3.84
C ILE A 82 5.74 7.95 -4.39
N ALA A 83 6.10 8.98 -3.62
CA ALA A 83 5.97 10.35 -4.09
C ALA A 83 6.73 10.53 -5.41
N ALA A 84 6.19 11.29 -6.37
CA ALA A 84 6.83 11.45 -7.67
C ALA A 84 8.27 11.99 -7.57
N ASN A 85 8.57 12.78 -6.54
CA ASN A 85 9.90 13.29 -6.27
C ASN A 85 10.87 12.24 -5.70
N ASP A 86 10.34 11.14 -5.18
CA ASP A 86 11.05 9.99 -4.62
C ASP A 86 11.22 8.85 -5.65
N VAL A 87 10.90 9.13 -6.92
CA VAL A 87 11.11 8.24 -8.06
C VAL A 87 11.87 8.98 -9.14
N THR A 88 12.82 8.31 -9.78
CA THR A 88 13.54 8.84 -10.94
C THR A 88 13.87 7.69 -11.88
N TYR A 89 13.85 7.98 -13.18
CA TYR A 89 14.19 7.04 -14.23
C TYR A 89 15.22 7.67 -15.15
N TRP A 90 16.14 6.85 -15.64
CA TRP A 90 17.15 7.28 -16.61
C TRP A 90 17.29 6.23 -17.70
N PHE A 91 17.53 6.69 -18.92
CA PHE A 91 17.94 5.84 -20.03
C PHE A 91 19.46 5.93 -20.12
N LEU A 92 20.12 4.77 -20.17
CA LEU A 92 21.56 4.66 -20.24
C LEU A 92 21.93 3.84 -21.48
N ASP A 93 22.89 4.34 -22.25
CA ASP A 93 23.48 3.57 -23.33
C ASP A 93 24.39 2.48 -22.75
N PRO A 94 24.37 1.25 -23.29
CA PRO A 94 25.16 0.14 -22.79
C PRO A 94 26.62 0.23 -23.28
N ASP A 95 27.34 1.26 -22.84
CA ASP A 95 28.77 1.43 -23.08
C ASP A 95 29.61 1.12 -21.83
N ASP A 96 30.93 1.12 -21.99
CA ASP A 96 31.87 0.81 -20.91
C ASP A 96 31.79 1.79 -19.72
N GLY A 97 31.17 2.97 -19.90
CA GLY A 97 30.96 3.99 -18.88
C GLY A 97 29.58 3.96 -18.23
N ALA A 98 28.67 3.08 -18.67
CA ALA A 98 27.28 3.04 -18.23
C ALA A 98 27.15 2.83 -16.71
N SER A 99 27.97 1.96 -16.12
CA SER A 99 27.92 1.68 -14.68
C SER A 99 28.42 2.84 -13.83
N ASP A 100 29.47 3.55 -14.29
CA ASP A 100 29.97 4.75 -13.62
C ASP A 100 28.95 5.89 -13.71
N HIS A 101 28.29 6.04 -14.86
CA HIS A 101 27.22 7.01 -15.05
C HIS A 101 26.02 6.68 -14.15
N ALA A 102 25.55 5.43 -14.16
CA ALA A 102 24.48 4.96 -13.29
C ALA A 102 24.80 5.22 -11.81
N SER A 103 26.04 4.94 -11.39
CA SER A 103 26.51 5.15 -10.02
C SER A 103 26.39 6.61 -9.60
N ARG A 104 26.79 7.56 -10.46
CA ARG A 104 26.64 9.00 -10.19
C ARG A 104 25.18 9.42 -10.08
N LEU A 105 24.32 8.94 -10.98
CA LEU A 105 22.89 9.28 -11.00
C LEU A 105 22.18 8.75 -9.76
N VAL A 106 22.41 7.48 -9.43
CA VAL A 106 21.82 6.82 -8.25
C VAL A 106 22.30 7.48 -6.96
N ARG A 107 23.60 7.76 -6.83
CA ARG A 107 24.13 8.46 -5.65
C ARG A 107 23.50 9.85 -5.49
N GLY A 108 23.37 10.59 -6.59
CA GLY A 108 22.69 11.88 -6.58
C GLY A 108 21.21 11.80 -6.18
N ALA A 109 20.49 10.75 -6.59
CA ALA A 109 19.12 10.51 -6.15
C ALA A 109 19.02 10.14 -4.68
N LEU A 110 19.88 9.23 -4.19
CA LEU A 110 19.93 8.87 -2.78
C LEU A 110 20.19 10.10 -1.90
N THR A 111 21.10 10.98 -2.28
CA THR A 111 21.33 12.24 -1.53
C THR A 111 20.11 13.15 -1.55
N ARG A 112 19.41 13.30 -2.69
CA ARG A 112 18.17 14.09 -2.75
C ARG A 112 17.06 13.53 -1.87
N TRP A 113 17.01 12.21 -1.71
CA TRP A 113 16.04 11.52 -0.86
C TRP A 113 16.52 11.34 0.58
N ALA A 114 17.68 11.88 0.96
CA ALA A 114 18.33 11.71 2.27
C ALA A 114 18.58 10.24 2.67
N LEU A 115 18.94 9.41 1.70
CA LEU A 115 19.20 7.97 1.82
C LEU A 115 20.68 7.61 1.57
N ASP A 116 21.62 8.51 1.80
CA ASP A 116 23.06 8.33 1.52
C ASP A 116 23.63 7.04 2.13
N ARG A 117 23.15 6.67 3.32
CA ARG A 117 23.54 5.44 4.04
C ARG A 117 23.22 4.14 3.29
N MET A 118 22.34 4.17 2.31
CA MET A 118 21.97 3.00 1.51
C MET A 118 22.94 2.72 0.37
N TRP A 119 23.90 3.61 0.12
CA TRP A 119 24.83 3.49 -1.01
C TRP A 119 25.50 2.12 -1.07
N ASP A 120 26.04 1.62 0.04
CA ASP A 120 26.76 0.34 0.06
C ASP A 120 25.87 -0.84 -0.38
N SER A 121 24.57 -0.80 -0.08
CA SER A 121 23.61 -1.84 -0.49
C SER A 121 23.19 -1.70 -1.95
N VAL A 122 23.04 -0.47 -2.44
CA VAL A 122 22.57 -0.19 -3.81
C VAL A 122 23.71 -0.28 -4.83
N GLU A 123 24.93 0.05 -4.44
CA GLU A 123 26.12 0.05 -5.31
C GLU A 123 26.32 -1.31 -5.99
N LEU A 124 26.09 -2.42 -5.26
CA LEU A 124 26.20 -3.74 -5.84
C LEU A 124 25.24 -3.92 -7.02
N VAL A 125 23.98 -3.51 -6.89
CA VAL A 125 22.99 -3.61 -7.95
C VAL A 125 23.40 -2.78 -9.17
N VAL A 126 23.91 -1.56 -8.94
CA VAL A 126 24.34 -0.64 -9.99
C VAL A 126 25.59 -1.13 -10.74
N ARG A 127 26.54 -1.73 -10.03
CA ARG A 127 27.75 -2.32 -10.62
C ARG A 127 27.48 -3.54 -11.49
N ASN A 128 26.32 -4.19 -11.31
CA ASN A 128 25.88 -5.32 -12.13
C ASN A 128 25.08 -4.90 -13.38
N LEU A 129 24.96 -3.60 -13.67
CA LEU A 129 24.33 -3.10 -14.90
C LEU A 129 25.19 -3.27 -16.16
N SER A 130 26.37 -3.88 -16.06
CA SER A 130 27.23 -4.15 -17.21
C SER A 130 26.49 -4.97 -18.28
N PRO A 131 26.70 -4.66 -19.58
CA PRO A 131 26.09 -5.45 -20.64
C PRO A 131 26.53 -6.91 -20.51
N MET A 132 25.57 -7.85 -20.54
CA MET A 132 25.89 -9.25 -20.80
C MET A 132 26.59 -9.29 -22.16
N ARG A 133 27.89 -9.60 -22.16
CA ARG A 133 28.67 -9.87 -23.37
C ARG A 133 28.20 -11.15 -24.05
#